data_AF-A0A149VI93-F1
#
_entry.id   AF-A0A149VI93-F1
#
_cell.length_a   1.000
_cell.length_b   1.000
_cell.length_c   1.000
_cell.angle_alpha   90.00
_cell.angle_beta   90.00
_cell.angle_gamma   90.00
#
_symmetry.space_group_name_H-M   'P 1'
#
loop_
_entity.id
_entity.type
_entity.pdbx_description
1 polymer ?
#
loop_
_entity_poly.entity_id
_entity_poly.type
_entity_poly.pdbx_seq_one_letter_code
_entity_poly.pdbx_strand_id
1 'polypeptide(L)'
;KPGGLVVDYIGLAQNLKTALGEYSAGDREQVGIDEGEAIRALQERYEIVRAMFNPGQAGGFDYRPALQDGTTPKTKLSIMAGALDHILGQQQRAMATAKNDEDRKAAQKRYPDAVKALSVAFALASASDEAARLRDEIGFFEAVRAALVKSVSNGTDGRSAQERELAIRQLVSKAVISTDIIDIMEAAGIGKPDISILSDAFLQEVREMPQRNLAIEALKKLLEGQIRSRTRSNITEAEAFSQRLEQAVARYHANALTSAQILDELIRMARDMASARDRSEELGLTQEEIAFYD
;
A
#
# COMPACT_ATOMS: atom_id res chain seq x y z
N LYS A 1 -20.42 -10.40 25.61
CA LYS A 1 -20.47 -8.94 25.89
C LYS A 1 -19.57 -8.26 24.86
N PRO A 2 -20.11 -7.43 23.95
CA PRO A 2 -19.33 -6.89 22.84
C PRO A 2 -18.61 -5.61 23.30
N GLY A 3 -17.30 -5.70 23.51
CA GLY A 3 -16.44 -4.55 23.71
C GLY A 3 -16.04 -3.99 22.35
N GLY A 4 -16.79 -3.01 21.86
CA GLY A 4 -16.37 -2.20 20.72
C GLY A 4 -15.19 -1.33 21.14
N LEU A 5 -14.00 -1.65 20.66
CA LEU A 5 -12.87 -0.76 20.75
C LEU A 5 -13.15 0.43 19.82
N VAL A 6 -13.56 1.54 20.41
CA VAL A 6 -13.71 2.83 19.76
C VAL A 6 -12.32 3.27 19.31
N VAL A 7 -12.05 3.23 18.00
CA VAL A 7 -10.89 3.92 17.45
C VAL A 7 -11.20 5.40 17.50
N ASP A 8 -10.47 6.08 18.37
CA ASP A 8 -10.75 7.41 18.89
C ASP A 8 -10.35 8.50 17.88
N TYR A 9 -11.11 8.62 16.79
CA TYR A 9 -11.12 9.85 15.99
C TYR A 9 -11.68 11.03 16.80
N ILE A 10 -12.47 10.72 17.84
CA ILE A 10 -12.85 11.63 18.92
C ILE A 10 -11.58 12.12 19.61
N GLY A 11 -10.57 11.30 19.92
CA GLY A 11 -9.33 11.75 20.57
C GLY A 11 -8.53 12.81 19.79
N LEU A 12 -8.38 12.68 18.46
CA LEU A 12 -7.76 13.70 17.62
C LEU A 12 -8.62 14.97 17.51
N ALA A 13 -9.94 14.81 17.37
CA ALA A 13 -10.88 15.92 17.35
C ALA A 13 -11.03 16.61 18.73
N GLN A 14 -10.93 15.88 19.83
CA GLN A 14 -10.96 16.37 21.21
C GLN A 14 -9.67 17.12 21.50
N ASN A 15 -8.51 16.60 21.07
CA ASN A 15 -7.24 17.27 21.24
C ASN A 15 -7.19 18.58 20.43
N LEU A 16 -7.73 18.57 19.20
CA LEU A 16 -7.87 19.78 18.39
C LEU A 16 -8.90 20.76 18.98
N LYS A 17 -10.04 20.26 19.47
CA LYS A 17 -11.11 21.05 20.12
C LYS A 17 -10.70 21.60 21.49
N THR A 18 -9.84 20.89 22.22
CA THR A 18 -9.30 21.31 23.53
C THR A 18 -8.21 22.36 23.32
N ALA A 19 -7.36 22.20 22.31
CA ALA A 19 -6.42 23.24 21.88
C ALA A 19 -7.13 24.53 21.41
N LEU A 20 -8.31 24.42 20.82
CA LEU A 20 -9.18 25.56 20.47
C LEU A 20 -10.01 26.11 21.65
N GLY A 21 -10.10 25.35 22.75
CA GLY A 21 -10.87 25.70 23.94
C GLY A 21 -10.15 26.62 24.92
N GLU A 22 -8.84 26.83 24.76
CA GLU A 22 -8.01 27.74 25.58
C GLU A 22 -8.17 29.23 25.21
N TYR A 23 -8.94 29.55 24.15
CA TYR A 23 -9.19 30.93 23.73
C TYR A 23 -10.49 31.50 24.32
N SER A 24 -10.40 32.76 24.77
CA SER A 24 -11.48 33.46 25.47
C SER A 24 -12.68 33.75 24.57
N ALA A 25 -13.85 33.97 25.17
CA ALA A 25 -15.12 34.13 24.46
C ALA A 25 -15.17 35.27 23.41
N GLY A 26 -14.23 36.23 23.46
CA GLY A 26 -14.10 37.31 22.47
C GLY A 26 -13.33 36.93 21.20
N ASP A 27 -12.51 35.87 21.24
CA ASP A 27 -11.71 35.42 20.09
C ASP A 27 -12.44 34.35 19.24
N ARG A 28 -13.58 33.84 19.71
CA ARG A 28 -14.34 32.77 19.02
C ARG A 28 -14.95 33.20 17.69
N GLU A 29 -15.20 34.48 17.48
CA GLU A 29 -15.74 35.00 16.20
C GLU A 29 -14.66 35.18 15.12
N GLN A 30 -13.37 35.17 15.47
CA GLN A 30 -12.26 35.28 14.50
C GLN A 30 -11.37 34.04 14.39
N VAL A 31 -11.53 33.04 15.28
CA VAL A 31 -10.60 31.88 15.39
C VAL A 31 -11.28 30.53 15.12
N GLY A 32 -12.59 30.50 14.87
CA GLY A 32 -13.27 29.29 14.39
C GLY A 32 -12.92 29.02 12.93
N ILE A 33 -12.46 27.81 12.61
CA ILE A 33 -12.37 27.36 11.21
C ILE A 33 -13.78 27.52 10.61
N ASP A 34 -13.90 28.34 9.56
CA ASP A 34 -15.16 28.53 8.84
C ASP A 34 -15.61 27.15 8.32
N GLU A 35 -16.76 26.68 8.79
CA GLU A 35 -17.31 25.37 8.43
C GLU A 35 -17.49 25.24 6.91
N GLY A 36 -17.88 26.34 6.24
CA GLY A 36 -17.98 26.40 4.79
C GLY A 36 -16.61 26.35 4.09
N GLU A 37 -15.55 26.87 4.69
CA GLU A 37 -14.18 26.68 4.21
C GLU A 37 -13.70 25.23 4.39
N ALA A 38 -13.99 24.60 5.52
CA ALA A 38 -13.66 23.21 5.77
C ALA A 38 -14.38 22.26 4.79
N ILE A 39 -15.67 22.49 4.52
CA ILE A 39 -16.45 21.70 3.55
C ILE A 39 -15.90 21.89 2.13
N ARG A 40 -15.60 23.14 1.72
CA ARG A 40 -14.99 23.40 0.40
C ARG A 40 -13.65 22.69 0.24
N ALA A 41 -12.80 22.76 1.26
CA ALA A 41 -11.52 22.06 1.25
C ALA A 41 -11.71 20.54 1.17
N LEU A 42 -12.68 19.97 1.89
CA LEU A 42 -13.02 18.54 1.80
C LEU A 42 -13.42 18.17 0.36
N GLN A 43 -14.35 18.90 -0.24
CA GLN A 43 -14.84 18.64 -1.59
C GLN A 43 -13.74 18.75 -2.64
N GLU A 44 -12.90 19.79 -2.57
CA GLU A 44 -11.77 19.98 -3.48
C GLU A 44 -10.80 18.78 -3.41
N ARG A 45 -10.39 18.39 -2.19
CA ARG A 45 -9.46 17.27 -2.00
C ARG A 45 -10.08 15.94 -2.41
N TYR A 46 -11.37 15.77 -2.16
CA TYR A 46 -12.12 14.58 -2.56
C TYR A 46 -12.13 14.44 -4.08
N GLU A 47 -12.47 15.50 -4.82
CA GLU A 47 -12.47 15.48 -6.28
C GLU A 47 -11.08 15.21 -6.86
N ILE A 48 -10.01 15.74 -6.25
CA ILE A 48 -8.63 15.44 -6.66
C ILE A 48 -8.34 13.93 -6.57
N VAL A 49 -8.68 13.29 -5.44
CA VAL A 49 -8.42 11.85 -5.23
C VAL A 49 -9.32 11.02 -6.14
N ARG A 50 -10.60 11.38 -6.24
CA ARG A 50 -11.58 10.73 -7.11
C ARG A 50 -11.17 10.80 -8.58
N ALA A 51 -10.60 11.93 -9.03
CA ALA A 51 -10.08 12.10 -10.39
C ALA A 51 -8.85 11.23 -10.67
N MET A 52 -8.13 10.74 -9.66
CA MET A 52 -7.08 9.73 -9.89
C MET A 52 -7.67 8.39 -10.31
N PHE A 53 -8.92 8.09 -9.95
CA PHE A 53 -9.63 6.90 -10.41
C PHE A 53 -10.48 7.18 -11.65
N ASN A 54 -11.06 8.37 -11.80
CA ASN A 54 -11.98 8.73 -12.90
C ASN A 54 -13.07 7.66 -13.14
N PRO A 55 -13.86 7.29 -12.10
CA PRO A 55 -14.84 6.23 -12.22
C PRO A 55 -15.89 6.57 -13.29
N GLY A 56 -16.17 5.62 -14.19
CA GLY A 56 -17.12 5.79 -15.30
C GLY A 56 -16.56 6.46 -16.56
N GLN A 57 -15.27 6.81 -16.59
CA GLN A 57 -14.59 7.29 -17.79
C GLN A 57 -13.78 6.19 -18.47
N ALA A 58 -13.56 6.31 -19.79
CA ALA A 58 -12.68 5.42 -20.53
C ALA A 58 -11.24 5.52 -19.99
N GLY A 59 -10.66 4.38 -19.61
CA GLY A 59 -9.32 4.33 -18.99
C GLY A 59 -9.30 4.70 -17.50
N GLY A 60 -10.45 4.94 -16.88
CA GLY A 60 -10.60 5.05 -15.43
C GLY A 60 -10.78 3.68 -14.76
N PHE A 61 -10.79 3.68 -13.43
CA PHE A 61 -11.03 2.52 -12.59
C PHE A 61 -12.28 2.73 -11.74
N ASP A 62 -13.28 1.86 -11.90
CA ASP A 62 -14.53 1.95 -11.14
C ASP A 62 -14.45 1.15 -9.83
N TYR A 63 -14.15 1.86 -8.74
CA TYR A 63 -14.07 1.27 -7.39
C TYR A 63 -15.43 1.23 -6.68
N ARG A 64 -16.44 1.96 -7.18
CA ARG A 64 -17.74 2.12 -6.50
C ARG A 64 -18.47 0.80 -6.17
N PRO A 65 -18.36 -0.28 -6.96
CA PRO A 65 -18.95 -1.56 -6.58
C PRO A 65 -18.41 -2.14 -5.26
N ALA A 66 -17.20 -1.75 -4.82
CA ALA A 66 -16.66 -2.17 -3.51
C ALA A 66 -17.40 -1.54 -2.32
N LEU A 67 -18.09 -0.42 -2.56
CA LEU A 67 -18.78 0.38 -1.55
C LEU A 67 -20.24 -0.03 -1.37
N GLN A 68 -20.78 -0.83 -2.30
CA GLN A 68 -22.16 -1.28 -2.23
C GLN A 68 -22.38 -2.21 -1.03
N ASP A 69 -23.54 -2.04 -0.40
CA ASP A 69 -23.99 -2.91 0.68
C ASP A 69 -24.15 -4.35 0.17
N GLY A 70 -23.68 -5.31 0.97
CA GLY A 70 -23.73 -6.73 0.61
C GLY A 70 -22.64 -7.19 -0.37
N THR A 71 -21.77 -6.32 -0.88
CA THR A 71 -20.62 -6.74 -1.68
C THR A 71 -19.73 -7.67 -0.87
N THR A 72 -19.43 -8.84 -1.43
CA THR A 72 -18.69 -9.87 -0.71
C THR A 72 -17.27 -9.40 -0.37
N PRO A 73 -16.73 -9.84 0.78
CA PRO A 73 -15.33 -9.67 1.16
C PRO A 73 -14.34 -9.85 0.00
N LYS A 74 -14.47 -10.96 -0.73
CA LYS A 74 -13.62 -11.33 -1.88
C LYS A 74 -13.73 -10.33 -3.03
N THR A 75 -14.93 -9.88 -3.35
CA THR A 75 -15.15 -8.88 -4.41
C THR A 75 -14.53 -7.54 -4.05
N LYS A 76 -14.68 -7.08 -2.80
CA LYS A 76 -14.05 -5.81 -2.34
C LYS A 76 -12.53 -5.86 -2.48
N LEU A 77 -11.91 -6.98 -2.13
CA LEU A 77 -10.46 -7.18 -2.24
C LEU A 77 -10.00 -7.23 -3.69
N SER A 78 -10.74 -7.92 -4.57
CA SER A 78 -10.43 -7.92 -6.00
C SER A 78 -10.49 -6.52 -6.61
N ILE A 79 -11.45 -5.70 -6.19
CA ILE A 79 -11.55 -4.29 -6.62
C ILE A 79 -10.39 -3.48 -6.03
N MET A 80 -10.02 -3.71 -4.77
CA MET A 80 -8.87 -3.04 -4.17
C MET A 80 -7.55 -3.40 -4.87
N ALA A 81 -7.36 -4.66 -5.27
CA ALA A 81 -6.22 -5.09 -6.08
C ALA A 81 -6.16 -4.34 -7.42
N GLY A 82 -7.31 -4.21 -8.10
CA GLY A 82 -7.41 -3.41 -9.34
C GLY A 82 -7.14 -1.92 -9.11
N ALA A 83 -7.62 -1.36 -8.00
CA ALA A 83 -7.39 0.04 -7.64
C ALA A 83 -5.91 0.32 -7.39
N LEU A 84 -5.23 -0.58 -6.66
CA LEU A 84 -3.78 -0.51 -6.45
C LEU A 84 -3.01 -0.58 -7.77
N ASP A 85 -3.36 -1.55 -8.61
CA ASP A 85 -2.72 -1.71 -9.92
C ASP A 85 -2.87 -0.45 -10.79
N HIS A 86 -4.06 0.14 -10.78
CA HIS A 86 -4.36 1.37 -11.51
C HIS A 86 -3.50 2.55 -11.02
N ILE A 87 -3.40 2.74 -9.70
CA ILE A 87 -2.57 3.81 -9.12
C ILE A 87 -1.09 3.57 -9.39
N LEU A 88 -0.59 2.34 -9.20
CA LEU A 88 0.80 1.98 -9.50
C LEU A 88 1.13 2.21 -10.99
N GLY A 89 0.22 1.84 -11.90
CA GLY A 89 0.37 2.08 -13.33
C GLY A 89 0.39 3.58 -13.70
N GLN A 90 -0.31 4.44 -12.95
CA GLN A 90 -0.18 5.90 -13.11
C GLN A 90 1.15 6.44 -12.61
N GLN A 91 1.59 5.99 -11.43
CA GLN A 91 2.88 6.37 -10.88
C GLN A 91 4.00 5.99 -11.82
N GLN A 92 3.98 4.76 -12.36
CA GLN A 92 4.96 4.28 -13.33
C GLN A 92 5.01 5.18 -14.57
N ARG A 93 3.85 5.49 -15.17
CA ARG A 93 3.80 6.38 -16.35
C ARG A 93 4.34 7.77 -16.04
N ALA A 94 4.02 8.33 -14.88
CA ALA A 94 4.52 9.63 -14.46
C ALA A 94 6.04 9.62 -14.22
N MET A 95 6.56 8.56 -13.56
CA MET A 95 7.99 8.37 -13.32
C MET A 95 8.80 8.23 -14.61
N ALA A 96 8.24 7.59 -15.64
CA ALA A 96 8.88 7.46 -16.94
C ALA A 96 9.02 8.79 -17.69
N THR A 97 8.19 9.77 -17.37
CA THR A 97 8.25 11.13 -17.95
C THR A 97 8.97 12.14 -17.05
N ALA A 98 9.45 11.72 -15.88
CA ALA A 98 10.13 12.57 -14.91
C ALA A 98 11.49 13.06 -15.43
N LYS A 99 11.82 14.33 -15.22
CA LYS A 99 13.08 14.91 -15.72
C LYS A 99 14.24 14.76 -14.75
N ASN A 100 13.93 14.60 -13.47
CA ASN A 100 14.90 14.50 -12.39
C ASN A 100 14.35 13.60 -11.26
N ASP A 101 15.17 13.38 -10.22
CA ASP A 101 14.81 12.53 -9.10
C ASP A 101 13.69 13.11 -8.23
N GLU A 102 13.54 14.43 -8.19
CA GLU A 102 12.47 15.09 -7.43
C GLU A 102 11.10 14.82 -8.08
N ASP A 103 11.00 14.94 -9.41
CA ASP A 103 9.81 14.62 -10.20
C ASP A 103 9.41 13.14 -10.01
N ARG A 104 10.41 12.24 -9.95
CA ARG A 104 10.17 10.81 -9.72
C ARG A 104 9.59 10.55 -8.33
N LYS A 105 10.17 11.19 -7.30
CA LYS A 105 9.66 11.15 -5.92
C LYS A 105 8.25 11.74 -5.83
N ALA A 106 7.99 12.85 -6.53
CA ALA A 106 6.67 13.47 -6.57
C ALA A 106 5.63 12.56 -7.24
N ALA A 107 5.97 11.89 -8.34
CA ALA A 107 5.11 10.91 -8.98
C ALA A 107 4.74 9.75 -8.03
N GLN A 108 5.73 9.20 -7.31
CA GLN A 108 5.51 8.13 -6.33
C GLN A 108 4.67 8.58 -5.13
N LYS A 109 4.76 9.84 -4.71
CA LYS A 109 4.03 10.36 -3.54
C LYS A 109 2.68 10.97 -3.87
N ARG A 110 2.37 11.19 -5.16
CA ARG A 110 1.17 11.90 -5.63
C ARG A 110 -0.13 11.39 -4.98
N TYR A 111 -0.38 10.08 -5.04
CA TYR A 111 -1.58 9.49 -4.46
C TYR A 111 -1.55 9.49 -2.92
N PRO A 112 -0.50 8.97 -2.25
CA PRO A 112 -0.41 9.01 -0.79
C PRO A 112 -0.55 10.42 -0.18
N ASP A 113 0.02 11.44 -0.81
CA ASP A 113 -0.04 12.83 -0.33
C ASP A 113 -1.42 13.46 -0.57
N ALA A 114 -2.06 13.16 -1.71
CA ALA A 114 -3.41 13.63 -1.98
C ALA A 114 -4.43 13.04 -1.00
N VAL A 115 -4.36 11.74 -0.73
CA VAL A 115 -5.23 11.08 0.26
C VAL A 115 -4.92 11.58 1.67
N LYS A 116 -3.65 11.82 2.02
CA LYS A 116 -3.29 12.46 3.30
C LYS A 116 -3.94 13.84 3.45
N ALA A 117 -3.89 14.66 2.41
CA ALA A 117 -4.51 15.98 2.41
C ALA A 117 -6.05 15.89 2.52
N LEU A 118 -6.67 14.93 1.83
CA LEU A 118 -8.10 14.63 1.95
C LEU A 118 -8.47 14.25 3.38
N SER A 119 -7.69 13.39 4.04
CA SER A 119 -7.98 12.97 5.42
C SER A 119 -7.86 14.10 6.43
N VAL A 120 -6.93 15.05 6.21
CA VAL A 120 -6.87 16.28 7.02
C VAL A 120 -8.13 17.11 6.80
N ALA A 121 -8.55 17.34 5.55
CA ALA A 121 -9.77 18.10 5.25
C ALA A 121 -11.04 17.43 5.80
N PHE A 122 -11.12 16.10 5.73
CA PHE A 122 -12.21 15.31 6.31
C PHE A 122 -12.29 15.46 7.82
N ALA A 123 -11.15 15.46 8.53
CA ALA A 123 -11.14 15.66 9.97
C ALA A 123 -11.70 17.04 10.37
N LEU A 124 -11.35 18.08 9.59
CA LEU A 124 -11.84 19.44 9.81
C LEU A 124 -13.34 19.60 9.53
N ALA A 125 -13.86 18.88 8.54
CA ALA A 125 -15.28 18.91 8.16
C ALA A 125 -16.12 17.77 8.77
N SER A 126 -15.57 16.99 9.72
CA SER A 126 -16.11 15.69 10.15
C SER A 126 -17.53 15.73 10.75
N ALA A 127 -17.96 16.90 11.23
CA ALA A 127 -19.31 17.10 11.78
C ALA A 127 -20.37 17.45 10.71
N SER A 128 -19.97 17.68 9.46
CA SER A 128 -20.87 18.06 8.36
C SER A 128 -21.58 16.86 7.73
N ASP A 129 -22.78 17.10 7.19
CA ASP A 129 -23.50 16.11 6.38
C ASP A 129 -22.70 15.68 5.15
N GLU A 130 -21.89 16.58 4.60
CA GLU A 130 -21.02 16.29 3.45
C GLU A 130 -19.94 15.27 3.80
N ALA A 131 -19.29 15.43 4.96
CA ALA A 131 -18.35 14.43 5.44
C ALA A 131 -19.04 13.07 5.68
N ALA A 132 -20.26 13.07 6.22
CA ALA A 132 -21.01 11.82 6.40
C ALA A 132 -21.27 11.10 5.07
N ARG A 133 -21.60 11.85 3.99
CA ARG A 133 -21.82 11.30 2.64
C ARG A 133 -20.56 10.70 2.02
N LEU A 134 -19.41 11.35 2.18
CA LEU A 134 -18.16 10.95 1.53
C LEU A 134 -17.35 9.91 2.31
N ARG A 135 -17.76 9.60 3.54
CA ARG A 135 -17.03 8.77 4.50
C ARG A 135 -16.54 7.44 3.93
N ASP A 136 -17.40 6.70 3.23
CA ASP A 136 -17.07 5.35 2.77
C ASP A 136 -16.06 5.37 1.61
N GLU A 137 -16.20 6.35 0.70
CA GLU A 137 -15.22 6.57 -0.38
C GLU A 137 -13.85 6.99 0.17
N ILE A 138 -13.84 7.91 1.14
CA ILE A 138 -12.60 8.34 1.81
C ILE A 138 -11.95 7.14 2.53
N GLY A 139 -12.75 6.30 3.18
CA GLY A 139 -12.27 5.06 3.81
C GLY A 139 -11.61 4.11 2.81
N PHE A 140 -12.20 3.94 1.62
CA PHE A 140 -11.60 3.15 0.54
C PHE A 140 -10.26 3.74 0.06
N PHE A 141 -10.18 5.06 -0.12
CA PHE A 141 -8.93 5.71 -0.52
C PHE A 141 -7.81 5.55 0.52
N GLU A 142 -8.15 5.67 1.81
CA GLU A 142 -7.20 5.42 2.89
C GLU A 142 -6.72 3.96 2.92
N ALA A 143 -7.60 2.99 2.63
CA ALA A 143 -7.21 1.59 2.51
C ALA A 143 -6.21 1.37 1.36
N VAL A 144 -6.45 1.94 0.18
CA VAL A 144 -5.51 1.88 -0.95
C VAL A 144 -4.19 2.57 -0.59
N ARG A 145 -4.23 3.74 0.05
CA ARG A 145 -3.02 4.45 0.51
C ARG A 145 -2.22 3.61 1.51
N ALA A 146 -2.89 3.01 2.48
CA ALA A 146 -2.24 2.19 3.49
C ALA A 146 -1.50 1.00 2.86
N ALA A 147 -2.13 0.30 1.92
CA ALA A 147 -1.52 -0.81 1.21
C ALA A 147 -0.31 -0.39 0.33
N LEU A 148 -0.34 0.82 -0.25
CA LEU A 148 0.80 1.37 -1.00
C LEU A 148 1.98 1.70 -0.10
N VAL A 149 1.74 2.43 0.99
CA VAL A 149 2.81 2.98 1.85
C VAL A 149 3.43 1.90 2.75
N LYS A 150 2.67 0.87 3.15
CA LYS A 150 3.16 -0.14 4.08
C LYS A 150 4.13 -1.11 3.38
N SER A 151 5.31 -1.29 3.97
CA SER A 151 6.32 -2.26 3.51
C SER A 151 5.99 -3.67 4.00
N VAL A 152 6.54 -4.68 3.33
CA VAL A 152 6.52 -6.06 3.83
C VAL A 152 7.18 -6.07 5.20
N SER A 153 6.38 -6.39 6.22
CA SER A 153 6.89 -6.63 7.57
C SER A 153 7.49 -8.03 7.54
N ASN A 154 8.81 -8.15 7.63
CA ASN A 154 9.48 -9.44 7.72
C ASN A 154 9.02 -10.16 8.99
N GLY A 155 8.24 -11.22 8.81
CA GLY A 155 8.17 -12.36 9.74
C GLY A 155 7.16 -12.25 10.88
N THR A 156 6.48 -13.38 11.07
CA THR A 156 5.58 -13.77 12.17
C THR A 156 4.31 -12.93 12.32
N ASP A 157 3.28 -13.22 11.52
CA ASP A 157 1.94 -13.33 12.08
C ASP A 157 1.15 -14.34 11.25
N GLY A 158 0.98 -15.53 11.83
CA GLY A 158 0.13 -16.59 11.30
C GLY A 158 -1.32 -16.18 11.38
N ARG A 159 -1.78 -15.31 10.47
CA ARG A 159 -3.16 -14.83 10.52
C ARG A 159 -4.14 -15.92 10.15
N SER A 160 -5.06 -16.21 11.08
CA SER A 160 -6.12 -17.19 10.94
C SER A 160 -7.20 -16.74 9.93
N ALA A 161 -8.05 -17.68 9.46
CA ALA A 161 -9.17 -17.32 8.59
C ALA A 161 -10.14 -16.30 9.22
N GLN A 162 -10.20 -16.26 10.56
CA GLN A 162 -10.97 -15.28 11.33
C GLN A 162 -10.32 -13.89 11.33
N GLU A 163 -8.99 -13.80 11.26
CA GLU A 163 -8.28 -12.53 11.11
C GLU A 163 -8.37 -11.97 9.70
N ARG A 164 -8.49 -12.83 8.67
CA ARG A 164 -8.84 -12.40 7.31
C ARG A 164 -10.26 -11.86 7.25
N GLU A 165 -11.23 -12.59 7.81
CA GLU A 165 -12.61 -12.10 7.98
C GLU A 165 -12.65 -10.79 8.78
N LEU A 166 -11.79 -10.64 9.80
CA LEU A 166 -11.67 -9.42 10.59
C LEU A 166 -11.03 -8.27 9.80
N ALA A 167 -9.96 -8.50 9.03
CA ALA A 167 -9.34 -7.52 8.15
C ALA A 167 -10.31 -7.04 7.07
N ILE A 168 -11.15 -7.94 6.56
CA ILE A 168 -12.17 -7.60 5.57
C ILE A 168 -13.37 -6.89 6.22
N ARG A 169 -13.78 -7.30 7.42
CA ARG A 169 -14.77 -6.54 8.20
C ARG A 169 -14.23 -5.17 8.61
N GLN A 170 -12.94 -5.03 8.88
CA GLN A 170 -12.27 -3.77 9.22
C GLN A 170 -12.12 -2.84 8.01
N LEU A 171 -11.92 -3.39 6.80
CA LEU A 171 -12.04 -2.66 5.53
C LEU A 171 -13.44 -2.05 5.33
N VAL A 172 -14.47 -2.67 5.92
CA VAL A 172 -15.89 -2.27 5.78
C VAL A 172 -16.41 -1.49 6.99
N SER A 173 -15.84 -1.66 8.19
CA SER A 173 -16.53 -1.26 9.43
C SER A 173 -16.05 0.01 10.11
N LYS A 174 -14.92 0.62 9.73
CA LYS A 174 -14.46 1.93 10.23
C LYS A 174 -13.07 2.19 9.66
N ALA A 175 -12.88 3.40 9.16
CA ALA A 175 -11.64 3.92 8.60
C ALA A 175 -10.38 3.47 9.37
N VAL A 176 -9.35 3.10 8.58
CA VAL A 176 -7.92 2.93 8.91
C VAL A 176 -7.57 1.77 9.86
N ILE A 177 -6.99 0.67 9.34
CA ILE A 177 -5.74 0.00 9.79
C ILE A 177 -5.46 -1.33 9.02
N SER A 178 -4.19 -1.45 8.57
CA SER A 178 -3.35 -2.60 8.17
C SER A 178 -3.91 -3.71 7.25
N THR A 179 -3.91 -3.47 5.94
CA THR A 179 -3.86 -4.55 4.93
C THR A 179 -2.57 -4.39 4.13
N ASP A 180 -1.70 -5.40 4.11
CA ASP A 180 -0.48 -5.37 3.32
C ASP A 180 -0.76 -5.76 1.87
N ILE A 181 0.08 -5.29 0.94
CA ILE A 181 -0.07 -5.59 -0.50
C ILE A 181 -0.12 -7.10 -0.77
N ILE A 182 0.60 -7.89 0.04
CA ILE A 182 0.62 -9.35 -0.01
C ILE A 182 -0.72 -9.95 0.45
N ASP A 183 -1.35 -9.41 1.49
CA ASP A 183 -2.65 -9.90 1.98
C ASP A 183 -3.75 -9.68 0.92
N ILE A 184 -3.63 -8.60 0.15
CA ILE A 184 -4.57 -8.26 -0.93
C ILE A 184 -4.41 -9.22 -2.10
N MET A 185 -3.17 -9.62 -2.40
CA MET A 185 -2.89 -10.67 -3.39
C MET A 185 -3.44 -12.02 -2.94
N GLU A 186 -3.23 -12.40 -1.67
CA GLU A 186 -3.75 -13.66 -1.12
C GLU A 186 -5.26 -13.75 -1.34
N ALA A 187 -5.96 -12.68 -0.99
CA ALA A 187 -7.41 -12.64 -1.08
C ALA A 187 -7.94 -12.47 -2.52
N ALA A 188 -7.09 -12.04 -3.46
CA ALA A 188 -7.38 -12.07 -4.90
C ALA A 188 -7.25 -13.49 -5.51
N GLY A 189 -6.90 -14.50 -4.70
CA GLY A 189 -6.85 -15.90 -5.10
C GLY A 189 -5.43 -16.44 -5.33
N ILE A 190 -4.42 -15.78 -4.77
CA ILE A 190 -3.01 -16.17 -4.89
C ILE A 190 -2.63 -16.86 -3.58
N GLY A 191 -1.89 -17.97 -3.66
CA GLY A 191 -1.49 -18.73 -2.47
C GLY A 191 -0.76 -17.85 -1.46
N LYS A 192 -0.94 -18.16 -0.16
CA LYS A 192 -0.13 -17.58 0.90
C LYS A 192 1.34 -17.89 0.61
N PRO A 193 2.28 -16.94 0.76
CA PRO A 193 3.69 -17.29 0.81
C PRO A 193 3.90 -18.17 2.04
N ASP A 194 3.92 -19.48 1.85
CA ASP A 194 4.36 -20.39 2.89
C ASP A 194 5.88 -20.23 3.06
N ILE A 195 6.40 -20.69 4.18
CA ILE A 195 7.72 -20.35 4.75
C ILE A 195 8.92 -20.75 3.84
N SER A 196 8.64 -21.40 2.70
CA SER A 196 9.50 -21.43 1.50
C SER A 196 9.19 -20.22 0.61
N ILE A 197 9.64 -19.05 1.08
CA ILE A 197 9.52 -17.77 0.37
C ILE A 197 10.19 -17.97 -0.99
N LEU A 198 9.40 -17.81 -2.07
CA LEU A 198 9.79 -18.00 -3.49
C LEU A 198 9.57 -19.41 -4.08
N SER A 199 8.57 -20.15 -3.61
CA SER A 199 8.17 -21.39 -4.29
C SER A 199 7.83 -21.13 -5.76
N ASP A 200 8.20 -22.07 -6.64
CA ASP A 200 7.92 -21.96 -8.07
C ASP A 200 6.42 -21.81 -8.37
N ALA A 201 5.55 -22.39 -7.54
CA ALA A 201 4.11 -22.25 -7.64
C ALA A 201 3.66 -20.79 -7.42
N PHE A 202 4.14 -20.13 -6.36
CA PHE A 202 3.84 -18.72 -6.11
C PHE A 202 4.36 -17.83 -7.24
N LEU A 203 5.60 -18.06 -7.70
CA LEU A 203 6.18 -17.27 -8.79
C LEU A 203 5.39 -17.43 -10.10
N GLN A 204 4.86 -18.62 -10.37
CA GLN A 204 4.00 -18.87 -11.53
C GLN A 204 2.66 -18.13 -11.40
N GLU A 205 2.01 -18.18 -10.24
CA GLU A 205 0.76 -17.46 -9.99
C GLU A 205 0.94 -15.95 -10.16
N VAL A 206 2.02 -15.40 -9.59
CA VAL A 206 2.37 -13.98 -9.74
C VAL A 206 2.61 -13.61 -11.21
N ARG A 207 3.23 -14.51 -11.98
CA ARG A 207 3.46 -14.31 -13.42
C ARG A 207 2.17 -14.28 -14.23
N GLU A 208 1.13 -14.95 -13.79
CA GLU A 208 -0.16 -15.03 -14.48
C GLU A 208 -1.14 -13.91 -14.08
N MET A 209 -0.79 -13.13 -13.05
CA MET A 209 -1.66 -12.06 -12.55
C MET A 209 -2.06 -11.04 -13.63
N PRO A 210 -3.35 -10.67 -13.69
CA PRO A 210 -3.79 -9.57 -14.54
C PRO A 210 -3.29 -8.22 -14.00
N GLN A 211 -3.20 -8.05 -12.67
CA GLN A 211 -2.66 -6.85 -12.02
C GLN A 211 -1.12 -6.85 -12.04
N ARG A 212 -0.54 -6.48 -13.19
CA ARG A 212 0.90 -6.54 -13.43
C ARG A 212 1.70 -5.57 -12.56
N ASN A 213 1.21 -4.36 -12.36
CA ASN A 213 1.91 -3.36 -11.56
C ASN A 213 1.88 -3.75 -10.08
N LEU A 214 0.75 -4.30 -9.63
CA LEU A 214 0.62 -4.88 -8.29
C LEU A 214 1.60 -6.04 -8.06
N ALA A 215 1.70 -6.97 -9.02
CA ALA A 215 2.61 -8.10 -8.98
C ALA A 215 4.08 -7.67 -8.86
N ILE A 216 4.49 -6.66 -9.64
CA ILE A 216 5.84 -6.09 -9.62
C ILE A 216 6.13 -5.47 -8.25
N GLU A 217 5.23 -4.63 -7.73
CA GLU A 217 5.43 -3.95 -6.45
C GLU A 217 5.51 -4.96 -5.29
N ALA A 218 4.69 -6.01 -5.34
CA ALA A 218 4.71 -7.04 -4.31
C ALA A 218 6.01 -7.87 -4.33
N LEU A 219 6.46 -8.33 -5.52
CA LEU A 219 7.74 -9.03 -5.63
C LEU A 219 8.91 -8.14 -5.22
N LYS A 220 8.90 -6.87 -5.63
CA LYS A 220 9.91 -5.89 -5.22
C LYS A 220 9.98 -5.80 -3.69
N LYS A 221 8.85 -5.56 -3.01
CA LYS A 221 8.84 -5.45 -1.54
C LYS A 221 9.23 -6.76 -0.86
N LEU A 222 8.87 -7.91 -1.44
CA LEU A 222 9.26 -9.22 -0.92
C LEU A 222 10.77 -9.43 -1.01
N LEU A 223 11.37 -9.12 -2.16
CA LEU A 223 12.82 -9.20 -2.38
C LEU A 223 13.57 -8.23 -1.45
N GLU A 224 13.09 -6.98 -1.29
CA GLU A 224 13.65 -6.02 -0.32
C GLU A 224 13.65 -6.60 1.11
N GLY A 225 12.55 -7.26 1.50
CA GLY A 225 12.44 -7.96 2.78
C GLY A 225 13.48 -9.07 2.93
N GLN A 226 13.65 -9.91 1.90
CA GLN A 226 14.65 -10.99 1.91
C GLN A 226 16.08 -10.47 1.97
N ILE A 227 16.41 -9.45 1.16
CA ILE A 227 17.73 -8.81 1.16
C ILE A 227 18.04 -8.27 2.56
N ARG A 228 17.09 -7.57 3.19
CA ARG A 228 17.26 -7.01 4.54
C ARG A 228 17.43 -8.08 5.61
N SER A 229 16.75 -9.22 5.48
CA SER A 229 16.95 -10.35 6.39
C SER A 229 18.35 -10.94 6.23
N ARG A 230 18.84 -11.03 4.99
CA ARG A 230 20.15 -11.59 4.64
C ARG A 230 21.33 -10.66 4.96
N THR A 231 21.12 -9.34 5.02
CA THR A 231 22.15 -8.38 5.49
C THR A 231 22.72 -8.76 6.87
N ARG A 232 21.95 -9.46 7.71
CA ARG A 232 22.43 -9.92 9.03
C ARG A 232 23.41 -11.09 8.96
N SER A 233 23.40 -11.86 7.88
CA SER A 233 24.18 -13.09 7.73
C SER A 233 25.28 -12.99 6.66
N ASN A 234 25.05 -12.25 5.56
CA ASN A 234 26.03 -12.06 4.49
C ASN A 234 25.83 -10.67 3.86
N ILE A 235 26.69 -9.72 4.23
CA ILE A 235 26.59 -8.31 3.80
C ILE A 235 26.94 -8.18 2.31
N THR A 236 28.05 -8.78 1.87
CA THR A 236 28.53 -8.72 0.48
C THR A 236 27.46 -9.18 -0.50
N GLU A 237 26.83 -10.31 -0.20
CA GLU A 237 25.79 -10.86 -1.04
C GLU A 237 24.48 -10.05 -0.99
N ALA A 238 24.11 -9.54 0.19
CA ALA A 238 22.96 -8.65 0.32
C ALA A 238 23.15 -7.35 -0.48
N GLU A 239 24.35 -6.77 -0.49
CA GLU A 239 24.69 -5.61 -1.32
C GLU A 239 24.59 -5.93 -2.82
N ALA A 240 25.09 -7.09 -3.24
CA ALA A 240 25.00 -7.52 -4.64
C ALA A 240 23.53 -7.68 -5.10
N PHE A 241 22.67 -8.30 -4.29
CA PHE A 241 21.24 -8.39 -4.60
C PHE A 241 20.53 -7.04 -4.57
N SER A 242 20.88 -6.16 -3.62
CA SER A 242 20.33 -4.80 -3.54
C SER A 242 20.63 -4.00 -4.81
N GLN A 243 21.88 -4.01 -5.27
CA GLN A 243 22.28 -3.31 -6.49
C GLN A 243 21.56 -3.86 -7.73
N ARG A 244 21.43 -5.19 -7.85
CA ARG A 244 20.69 -5.82 -8.95
C ARG A 244 19.21 -5.40 -8.94
N LEU A 245 18.57 -5.36 -7.77
CA LEU A 245 17.18 -4.95 -7.62
C LEU A 245 16.99 -3.49 -8.02
N GLU A 246 17.85 -2.60 -7.52
CA GLU A 246 17.83 -1.18 -7.87
C GLU A 246 18.01 -0.96 -9.37
N GLN A 247 18.93 -1.66 -10.02
CA GLN A 247 19.16 -1.58 -11.47
C GLN A 247 17.94 -2.04 -12.28
N ALA A 248 17.33 -3.16 -11.90
CA ALA A 248 16.14 -3.68 -12.58
C ALA A 248 14.97 -2.68 -12.48
N VAL A 249 14.72 -2.15 -11.27
CA VAL A 249 13.67 -1.17 -11.00
C VAL A 249 13.94 0.15 -11.73
N ALA A 250 15.19 0.62 -11.76
CA ALA A 250 15.56 1.84 -12.50
C ALA A 250 15.30 1.69 -14.01
N ARG A 251 15.67 0.55 -14.59
CA ARG A 251 15.39 0.24 -16.01
C ARG A 251 13.89 0.18 -16.29
N TYR A 252 13.10 -0.37 -15.37
CA TYR A 252 11.64 -0.35 -15.47
C TYR A 252 11.10 1.08 -15.45
N HIS A 253 11.47 1.90 -14.47
CA HIS A 253 11.03 3.30 -14.40
C HIS A 253 11.47 4.14 -15.60
N ALA A 254 12.59 3.82 -16.24
CA ALA A 254 13.05 4.45 -17.47
C ALA A 254 12.35 3.94 -18.75
N ASN A 255 11.32 3.09 -18.63
CA ASN A 255 10.69 2.36 -19.74
C ASN A 255 11.65 1.51 -20.59
N ALA A 256 12.85 1.21 -20.07
CA ALA A 256 13.78 0.28 -20.72
C ALA A 256 13.36 -1.19 -20.55
N LEU A 257 12.43 -1.46 -19.64
CA LEU A 257 11.77 -2.74 -19.46
C LEU A 257 10.25 -2.57 -19.51
N THR A 258 9.58 -3.49 -20.19
CA THR A 258 8.13 -3.65 -20.09
C THR A 258 7.75 -4.29 -18.75
N SER A 259 6.48 -4.15 -18.33
CA SER A 259 5.97 -4.80 -17.10
C SER A 259 6.19 -6.33 -17.09
N ALA A 260 6.13 -7.00 -18.24
CA ALA A 260 6.42 -8.43 -18.33
C ALA A 260 7.91 -8.74 -18.10
N GLN A 261 8.81 -7.93 -18.69
CA GLN A 261 10.25 -8.17 -18.59
C GLN A 261 10.80 -7.89 -17.18
N ILE A 262 10.34 -6.81 -16.53
CA ILE A 262 10.73 -6.55 -15.13
C ILE A 262 10.22 -7.68 -14.22
N LEU A 263 9.00 -8.16 -14.43
CA LEU A 263 8.44 -9.25 -13.64
C LEU A 263 9.28 -10.52 -13.77
N ASP A 264 9.65 -10.89 -14.99
CA ASP A 264 10.54 -12.03 -15.25
C ASP A 264 11.94 -11.82 -14.62
N GLU A 265 12.46 -10.60 -14.61
CA GLU A 265 13.74 -10.26 -13.98
C GLU A 265 13.68 -10.39 -12.45
N LEU A 266 12.58 -9.95 -11.81
CA LEU A 266 12.34 -10.12 -10.38
C LEU A 266 12.13 -11.60 -10.00
N ILE A 267 11.39 -12.37 -10.82
CA ILE A 267 11.20 -13.81 -10.61
C ILE A 267 12.53 -14.57 -10.68
N ARG A 268 13.39 -14.22 -11.64
CA ARG A 268 14.73 -14.82 -11.73
C ARG A 268 15.58 -14.47 -10.51
N MET A 269 15.58 -13.20 -10.08
CA MET A 269 16.29 -12.78 -8.88
C MET A 269 15.81 -13.52 -7.64
N ALA A 270 14.50 -13.72 -7.53
CA ALA A 270 13.91 -14.54 -6.48
C ALA A 270 14.50 -15.97 -6.47
N ARG A 271 14.52 -16.65 -7.62
CA ARG A 271 15.12 -17.98 -7.73
C ARG A 271 16.60 -17.99 -7.34
N ASP A 272 17.36 -17.01 -7.80
CA ASP A 272 18.79 -16.88 -7.45
C ASP A 272 18.98 -16.75 -5.92
N MET A 273 18.13 -15.99 -5.24
CA MET A 273 18.17 -15.84 -3.78
C MET A 273 17.79 -17.12 -3.05
N ALA A 274 16.78 -17.85 -3.54
CA ALA A 274 16.38 -19.14 -3.00
C ALA A 274 17.53 -20.17 -3.12
N SER A 275 18.11 -20.32 -4.31
CA SER A 275 19.23 -21.24 -4.55
C SER A 275 20.49 -20.85 -3.76
N ALA A 276 20.73 -19.56 -3.53
CA ALA A 276 21.81 -19.12 -2.67
C ALA A 276 21.56 -19.44 -1.19
N ARG A 277 20.30 -19.56 -0.75
CA ARG A 277 19.96 -20.02 0.60
C ARG A 277 20.23 -21.50 0.76
N ASP A 278 19.79 -22.30 -0.19
CA ASP A 278 19.97 -23.76 -0.17
C ASP A 278 21.45 -24.14 -0.11
N ARG A 279 22.31 -23.44 -0.88
CA ARG A 279 23.78 -23.66 -0.82
C ARG A 279 24.38 -23.35 0.55
N SER A 280 23.94 -22.29 1.22
CA SER A 280 24.40 -21.97 2.57
C SER A 280 23.96 -23.02 3.60
N GLU A 281 22.75 -23.57 3.46
CA GLU A 281 22.21 -24.64 4.32
C GLU A 281 22.92 -25.98 4.05
N GLU A 282 23.16 -26.34 2.78
CA GLU A 282 23.83 -27.59 2.38
C GLU A 282 25.30 -27.66 2.82
N LEU A 283 26.01 -26.52 2.82
CA LEU A 283 27.41 -26.48 3.22
C LEU A 283 27.61 -26.58 4.75
N GLY A 284 26.53 -26.53 5.55
CA GLY A 284 26.59 -26.62 7.01
C GLY A 284 27.44 -25.54 7.68
N LEU A 285 27.75 -24.47 6.94
CA LEU A 285 28.66 -23.42 7.37
C LEU A 285 27.99 -22.58 8.43
N THR A 286 28.73 -22.28 9.49
CA THR A 286 28.29 -21.30 10.48
C THR A 286 28.24 -19.91 9.82
N GLN A 287 27.40 -19.01 10.34
CA GLN A 287 27.28 -17.63 9.82
C GLN A 287 28.64 -16.90 9.73
N GLU A 288 29.58 -17.26 10.61
CA GLU A 288 30.93 -16.71 10.66
C GLU A 288 31.86 -17.23 9.54
N GLU A 289 31.63 -18.45 9.03
CA GLU A 289 32.46 -19.05 7.99
C GLU A 289 32.05 -18.60 6.58
N ILE A 290 30.77 -18.31 6.33
CA ILE A 290 30.28 -17.79 5.03
C ILE A 290 30.88 -16.40 4.74
N ALA A 291 30.96 -15.54 5.75
CA ALA A 291 31.52 -14.20 5.62
C ALA A 291 33.05 -14.17 5.37
N PHE A 292 33.73 -15.32 5.48
CA PHE A 292 35.18 -15.43 5.25
C PHE A 292 35.53 -15.87 3.82
N TYR A 293 34.57 -16.44 3.09
CA TYR A 293 34.77 -16.98 1.74
C TYR A 293 34.17 -16.11 0.61
N ASP A 294 33.29 -15.15 0.94
CA ASP A 294 32.69 -14.14 0.04
C ASP A 294 33.26 -12.73 0.28
#